data_AF-A0A6G2D7Q9-F1
#
_entry.id   AF-A0A6G2D7Q9-F1
#
_cell.length_a   1.000
_cell.length_b   1.000
_cell.length_c   1.000
_cell.angle_alpha   90.00
_cell.angle_beta   90.00
_cell.angle_gamma   90.00
#
_symmetry.space_group_name_H-M   'P 1'
#
loop_
_entity.id
_entity.type
_entity.pdbx_description
1 polymer ?
#
loop_
_entity_poly.entity_id
_entity_poly.type
_entity_poly.pdbx_seq_one_letter_code
_entity_poly.pdbx_strand_id
1 'polypeptide(L)' 'KDNALAIGIGIMDNQVIDQVNIYEATKLAMKEAISQLEPQPEHLLIDAMKLDLPISQTSIIKGDANSLSIAAASIVAKVT' A
#
# COMPACT_ATOMS: atom_id res chain seq x y z
N LYS A 1 -10.16 -12.83 -3.22
CA LYS A 1 -9.40 -12.02 -4.21
C LYS A 1 -10.26 -11.77 -5.46
N ASP A 2 -11.14 -12.71 -5.80
CA ASP A 2 -11.88 -12.83 -7.06
C ASP A 2 -12.83 -11.68 -7.44
N ASN A 3 -13.21 -10.80 -6.50
CA ASN A 3 -14.12 -9.68 -6.73
C ASN A 3 -13.42 -8.31 -6.77
N ALA A 4 -12.11 -8.24 -6.57
CA ALA A 4 -11.37 -6.98 -6.62
C ALA A 4 -11.15 -6.56 -8.08
N LEU A 5 -11.25 -5.26 -8.37
CA LEU A 5 -10.92 -4.72 -9.70
C LEU A 5 -9.46 -4.95 -10.07
N ALA A 6 -8.56 -4.73 -9.10
CA ALA A 6 -7.13 -4.93 -9.24
C ALA A 6 -6.50 -5.21 -7.87
N ILE A 7 -5.40 -5.96 -7.86
CA ILE A 7 -4.57 -6.20 -6.67
C ILE A 7 -3.11 -6.11 -7.11
N GLY A 8 -2.36 -5.21 -6.48
CA GLY A 8 -0.91 -5.13 -6.61
C GLY A 8 -0.25 -5.44 -5.28
N ILE A 9 0.92 -6.07 -5.32
CA ILE A 9 1.66 -6.50 -4.13
C ILE A 9 3.13 -6.09 -4.30
N GLY A 10 3.62 -5.25 -3.39
CA GLY A 10 5.04 -4.90 -3.32
C GLY A 10 5.70 -5.56 -2.13
N ILE A 11 6.92 -6.07 -2.33
CA ILE A 11 7.66 -6.83 -1.32
C ILE A 11 9.08 -6.31 -1.28
N MET A 12 9.49 -5.78 -0.13
CA MET A 12 10.88 -5.39 0.12
C MET A 12 11.52 -6.40 1.07
N ASP A 13 12.69 -6.91 0.68
CA ASP A 13 13.46 -7.83 1.51
C ASP A 13 14.17 -7.10 2.67
N ASN A 14 14.77 -7.89 3.57
CA ASN A 14 15.49 -7.35 4.71
C ASN A 14 16.75 -6.55 4.30
N GLN A 15 17.39 -6.85 3.18
CA GLN A 15 18.57 -6.14 2.71
C GLN A 15 18.20 -4.71 2.31
N VAL A 16 17.04 -4.53 1.67
CA VAL A 16 16.48 -3.20 1.39
C VAL A 16 16.14 -2.48 2.69
N ILE A 17 15.49 -3.15 3.65
CA ILE A 17 15.18 -2.56 4.96
C ILE A 17 16.45 -2.08 5.67
N ASP A 18 17.52 -2.87 5.65
CA ASP A 18 18.80 -2.53 6.26
C ASP A 18 19.48 -1.34 5.57
N GLN A 19 19.27 -1.17 4.26
CA GLN A 19 19.83 -0.06 3.48
C GLN A 19 19.07 1.25 3.68
N VAL A 20 17.73 1.22 3.68
CA VAL A 20 16.91 2.44 3.64
C VAL A 20 16.10 2.71 4.90
N ASN A 21 16.09 1.80 5.88
CA ASN A 21 15.19 1.72 7.04
C ASN A 21 13.77 1.21 6.73
N ILE A 22 13.07 0.75 7.78
CA ILE A 22 11.73 0.15 7.66
C ILE A 22 10.66 1.11 7.13
N TYR A 23 10.77 2.40 7.44
CA TYR A 23 9.80 3.40 6.98
C TYR A 23 9.94 3.66 5.47
N GLU A 24 11.17 3.84 4.97
CA GLU A 24 11.39 4.02 3.54
C GLU A 24 11.12 2.72 2.75
N ALA A 25 11.52 1.57 3.27
CA ALA A 25 11.22 0.28 2.64
C ALA A 25 9.71 0.04 2.53
N THR A 26 8.93 0.41 3.54
CA THR A 26 7.46 0.34 3.48
C THR A 26 6.91 1.23 2.36
N LYS A 27 7.42 2.45 2.21
CA LYS A 27 7.02 3.33 1.10
C LYS A 27 7.38 2.76 -0.27
N LEU A 28 8.56 2.13 -0.40
CA LEU A 28 8.97 1.47 -1.64
C LEU A 28 8.02 0.32 -1.99
N ALA A 29 7.71 -0.56 -1.03
CA ALA A 29 6.74 -1.64 -1.20
C ALA A 29 5.37 -1.11 -1.64
N MET A 30 4.87 -0.05 -1.00
CA MET A 30 3.58 0.54 -1.39
C MET A 30 3.60 1.15 -2.80
N LYS A 31 4.68 1.84 -3.19
CA LYS A 31 4.83 2.37 -4.55
C LYS A 31 4.87 1.26 -5.59
N GLU A 32 5.55 0.15 -5.30
CA GLU A 32 5.57 -1.05 -6.14
C GLU A 32 4.18 -1.70 -6.24
N ALA A 33 3.45 -1.81 -5.12
CA ALA A 33 2.08 -2.33 -5.13
C ALA A 33 1.16 -1.47 -6.03
N ILE A 34 1.29 -0.14 -5.96
CA ILE A 34 0.46 0.79 -6.75
C ILE A 34 0.80 0.70 -8.26
N SER A 35 2.08 0.55 -8.62
CA SER A 35 2.48 0.48 -10.03
C SER A 35 1.96 -0.78 -10.74
N GLN A 36 1.62 -1.82 -9.99
CA GLN A 36 1.03 -3.06 -10.50
C GLN A 36 -0.51 -2.99 -10.66
N LEU A 37 -1.18 -1.92 -10.21
CA LEU A 37 -2.63 -1.80 -10.32
C LEU A 37 -3.06 -1.45 -11.75
N GLU A 38 -4.05 -2.17 -12.27
CA GLU A 38 -4.71 -1.84 -13.52
C GLU A 38 -6.23 -2.02 -13.36
N PRO A 39 -7.04 -0.94 -13.42
CA PRO A 39 -6.66 0.43 -13.76
C PRO A 39 -5.86 1.14 -12.66
N GLN A 40 -5.12 2.18 -13.06
CA GLN A 40 -4.39 3.04 -12.12
C GLN A 40 -5.38 3.84 -11.25
N PRO A 41 -5.14 3.93 -9.92
CA PRO A 41 -6.06 4.61 -9.01
C PRO A 41 -5.97 6.14 -9.14
N GLU A 42 -7.11 6.82 -8.99
CA GLU A 42 -7.18 8.29 -8.98
C GLU A 42 -6.97 8.89 -7.58
N HIS A 43 -7.22 8.09 -6.53
CA HIS A 43 -7.07 8.50 -5.13
C HIS A 43 -6.62 7.34 -4.25
N LEU A 44 -5.75 7.61 -3.28
CA LEU A 44 -5.20 6.62 -2.34
C LEU A 44 -5.74 6.84 -0.93
N LEU A 45 -6.25 5.79 -0.30
CA LEU A 45 -6.52 5.75 1.14
C LEU A 45 -5.40 4.96 1.81
N ILE A 46 -4.62 5.60 2.68
CA ILE A 46 -3.39 5.03 3.23
C ILE A 46 -3.43 5.07 4.76
N ASP A 47 -3.01 3.98 5.40
CA ASP A 47 -2.94 3.91 6.86
C ASP A 47 -1.71 4.67 7.39
N ALA A 48 -1.99 5.80 8.06
CA ALA A 48 -1.03 6.63 8.79
C ALA A 48 0.28 7.01 8.05
N MET A 49 0.27 7.12 6.72
CA MET A 49 1.43 7.59 5.96
C MET A 49 1.08 8.30 4.65
N LYS A 50 2.08 8.96 4.07
CA LYS A 50 1.98 9.67 2.78
C LYS A 50 3.09 9.21 1.84
N LEU A 51 2.73 8.97 0.59
CA LEU A 51 3.67 8.60 -0.47
C LEU A 51 3.99 9.82 -1.33
N ASP A 52 5.24 9.89 -1.79
CA ASP A 52 5.63 10.85 -2.81
C ASP A 52 5.25 10.31 -4.19
N LEU A 53 3.98 10.55 -4.55
CA LEU A 53 3.33 10.15 -5.81
C LEU A 53 2.40 11.28 -6.27
N PRO A 54 2.25 11.51 -7.58
CA PRO A 54 1.35 12.53 -8.14
C PRO A 54 -0.13 12.13 -8.10
N ILE A 55 -0.52 11.22 -7.19
CA ILE A 55 -1.89 10.75 -7.00
C ILE A 55 -2.42 11.39 -5.72
N SER A 56 -3.68 11.81 -5.71
CA SER A 56 -4.33 12.36 -4.53
C SER A 56 -4.39 11.32 -3.41
N GLN A 57 -4.21 11.73 -2.15
CA GLN A 57 -4.08 10.78 -1.03
C GLN A 57 -4.78 11.31 0.22
N THR A 58 -5.40 10.40 0.97
CA THR A 58 -5.90 10.64 2.32
C THR A 58 -5.23 9.67 3.28
N SER A 59 -4.45 10.21 4.20
CA SER A 59 -3.89 9.45 5.32
C SER A 59 -4.95 9.31 6.41
N ILE A 60 -5.22 8.08 6.83
CA ILE A 60 -6.20 7.74 7.87
C ILE A 60 -5.47 7.09 9.02
N ILE A 61 -5.64 7.59 10.24
CA ILE A 61 -5.07 6.97 11.45
C ILE A 61 -5.93 5.76 11.81
N LYS A 62 -5.29 4.59 12.02
CA LYS A 62 -6.00 3.30 12.23
C LYS A 62 -6.91 3.01 11.04
N GLY A 63 -6.35 3.09 9.84
CA GLY A 63 -7.09 3.02 8.59
C GLY A 63 -7.82 1.70 8.40
N ASP A 64 -7.26 0.61 8.90
CA ASP A 64 -7.86 -0.73 8.88
C ASP A 64 -9.20 -0.82 9.62
N ALA A 65 -9.35 -0.09 10.73
CA ALA A 65 -10.59 -0.02 11.49
C ALA A 65 -11.62 0.96 10.88
N ASN A 66 -11.17 1.92 10.06
CA ASN A 66 -11.97 3.04 9.59
C ASN A 66 -12.26 3.03 8.08
N SER A 67 -11.66 2.12 7.32
CA SER A 67 -11.82 2.01 5.86
C SER A 67 -11.82 0.56 5.40
N LEU A 68 -12.91 0.14 4.73
CA LEU A 68 -13.03 -1.20 4.16
C LEU A 68 -11.93 -1.49 3.13
N SER A 69 -11.52 -0.48 2.35
CA SER A 69 -10.45 -0.64 1.36
C SER A 69 -9.10 -0.90 2.02
N ILE A 70 -8.80 -0.20 3.12
CA ILE A 70 -7.58 -0.42 3.89
C ILE A 70 -7.63 -1.78 4.58
N ALA A 71 -8.75 -2.15 5.19
CA ALA A 71 -8.93 -3.46 5.81
C ALA A 71 -8.72 -4.62 4.80
N ALA A 72 -9.27 -4.49 3.59
CA ALA A 72 -9.09 -5.47 2.53
C ALA A 72 -7.61 -5.59 2.10
N ALA A 73 -6.91 -4.45 1.94
CA ALA A 73 -5.49 -4.44 1.64
C ALA A 73 -4.66 -5.10 2.75
N SER A 74 -4.95 -4.82 4.03
CA SER A 74 -4.27 -5.44 5.18
C SER A 74 -4.44 -6.95 5.23
N ILE A 75 -5.63 -7.47 4.89
CA ILE A 75 -5.86 -8.93 4.78
C ILE A 75 -5.00 -9.51 3.66
N VAL A 76 -5.01 -8.89 2.47
CA VAL A 76 -4.20 -9.36 1.33
C VAL A 76 -2.72 -9.39 1.68
N ALA A 77 -2.21 -8.33 2.31
CA ALA A 77 -0.82 -8.25 2.75
C ALA A 77 -0.47 -9.32 3.80
N LYS A 78 -1.39 -9.63 4.74
CA LYS A 78 -1.12 -10.57 5.83
C LYS A 78 -1.10 -12.04 5.40
N VAL A 79 -1.88 -12.40 4.38
CA VAL A 79 -2.02 -13.79 3.90
C VAL A 79 -1.15 -14.11 2.69
N THR A 80 -0.31 -13.16 2.27
CA THR A 80 0.72 -13.34 1.25
C THR A 80 2.05 -13.58 1.93
#